data_AF-A0A2N2ZVN8-F1
#
_entry.id   AF-A0A2N2ZVN8-F1
#
_cell.length_a   1.000
_cell.length_b   1.000
_cell.length_c   1.000
_cell.angle_alpha   90.00
_cell.angle_beta   90.00
_cell.angle_gamma   90.00
#
_symmetry.space_group_name_H-M   'P 1'
#
loop_
_entity.id
_entity.type
_entity.pdbx_description
1 polymer ?
#
loop_
_entity_poly.entity_id
_entity_poly.type
_entity_poly.pdbx_seq_one_letter_code
_entity_poly.pdbx_strand_id
1 'polypeptide(L)'
;MRIMAIKAAKEKADYLLTAIGEQTGKAMKVFEQSPTYKIDDSNLNIRNARNVSSYYEGEGKMSISDKDKIIQFQKINLQAAIYVKFEIK
;
A
#
# COMPACT_ATOMS: atom_id res chain seq x y z
N MET A 1 -13.54 4.23 -4.61
CA MET A 1 -12.28 3.64 -4.10
C MET A 1 -12.41 3.05 -2.70
N ARG A 2 -12.81 3.82 -1.68
CA ARG A 2 -12.92 3.31 -0.29
C ARG A 2 -13.82 2.07 -0.14
N ILE A 3 -15.02 2.11 -0.73
CA ILE A 3 -15.95 0.96 -0.69
C ILE A 3 -15.33 -0.28 -1.36
N MET A 4 -14.58 -0.10 -2.45
CA MET A 4 -13.89 -1.20 -3.13
C MET A 4 -12.80 -1.80 -2.23
N ALA A 5 -12.04 -0.97 -1.52
CA ALA A 5 -11.04 -1.44 -0.56
C ALA A 5 -11.68 -2.21 0.62
N ILE A 6 -12.85 -1.79 1.12
CA ILE A 6 -13.59 -2.56 2.13
C ILE A 6 -14.04 -3.92 1.59
N LYS A 7 -14.58 -3.96 0.36
CA LYS A 7 -15.01 -5.21 -0.28
C LYS A 7 -13.84 -6.17 -0.47
N ALA A 8 -12.70 -5.67 -0.96
CA ALA A 8 -11.49 -6.46 -1.12
C ALA A 8 -10.97 -7.01 0.23
N ALA A 9 -11.05 -6.21 1.31
CA ALA A 9 -10.68 -6.66 2.64
C ALA A 9 -11.59 -7.79 3.14
N LYS A 10 -12.90 -7.71 2.87
CA LYS A 10 -13.86 -8.78 3.19
C LYS A 10 -13.57 -10.05 2.40
N GLU A 11 -13.40 -9.95 1.09
CA GLU A 11 -13.13 -11.11 0.22
C GLU A 11 -11.86 -11.85 0.66
N LYS A 12 -10.81 -11.09 1.02
CA LYS A 12 -9.58 -11.66 1.59
C LYS A 12 -9.84 -12.38 2.92
N ALA A 13 -10.66 -11.82 3.82
CA ALA A 13 -11.01 -12.46 5.08
C ALA A 13 -11.80 -13.76 4.86
N ASP A 14 -12.81 -13.73 3.98
CA ASP A 14 -13.61 -14.90 3.60
C ASP A 14 -12.71 -16.02 3.05
N TYR A 15 -11.78 -15.67 2.16
CA TYR A 15 -10.81 -16.61 1.59
C TYR A 15 -9.92 -17.26 2.67
N LEU A 16 -9.38 -16.45 3.58
CA LEU A 16 -8.48 -16.93 4.63
C LEU A 16 -9.20 -17.80 5.67
N LEU A 17 -10.42 -17.43 6.07
CA LEU A 17 -11.18 -18.19 7.07
C LEU A 17 -11.72 -19.50 6.48
N THR A 18 -12.13 -19.50 5.22
CA THR A 18 -12.54 -20.73 4.52
C THR A 18 -11.42 -21.78 4.51
N ALA A 19 -10.15 -21.35 4.37
CA ALA A 19 -9.00 -22.26 4.38
C ALA A 19 -8.78 -22.97 5.72
N ILE A 20 -9.31 -22.43 6.83
CA ILE A 20 -9.22 -23.02 8.17
C ILE A 20 -10.56 -23.57 8.67
N GLY A 21 -11.59 -23.63 7.81
CA GLY A 21 -12.91 -24.17 8.15
C GLY A 21 -13.81 -23.23 8.96
N GLU A 22 -13.45 -21.94 9.02
CA GLU A 22 -14.15 -20.92 9.80
C GLU A 22 -14.93 -19.95 8.88
N GLN A 23 -15.85 -19.17 9.46
CA GLN A 23 -16.61 -18.16 8.70
C GLN A 23 -16.30 -16.73 9.18
N THR A 24 -16.28 -15.78 8.24
CA THR A 24 -16.18 -14.36 8.57
C THR A 24 -17.46 -13.88 9.23
N GLY A 25 -17.37 -13.41 10.47
CA GLY A 25 -18.49 -12.79 11.16
C GLY A 25 -18.54 -11.26 10.99
N LYS A 26 -19.10 -10.57 11.97
CA LYS A 26 -19.28 -9.12 11.95
C LYS A 26 -17.95 -8.35 11.93
N ALA A 27 -17.94 -7.22 11.21
CA ALA A 27 -16.83 -6.26 11.27
C ALA A 27 -16.81 -5.56 12.64
N MET A 28 -15.68 -5.67 13.34
CA MET A 28 -15.45 -5.12 14.68
C MET A 28 -14.75 -3.76 14.65
N LYS A 29 -13.83 -3.56 13.70
CA LYS A 29 -13.10 -2.30 13.54
C LYS A 29 -12.86 -2.03 12.06
N VAL A 30 -13.10 -0.79 11.63
CA VAL A 30 -12.78 -0.29 10.30
C VAL A 30 -11.99 0.99 10.46
N PHE A 31 -10.79 1.06 9.91
CA PHE A 31 -10.02 2.30 9.86
C PHE A 31 -9.40 2.52 8.48
N GLU A 32 -9.48 3.75 8.00
CA GLU A 32 -8.77 4.17 6.80
C GLU A 32 -7.34 4.51 7.18
N GLN A 33 -6.38 3.81 6.58
CA GLN A 33 -4.97 4.09 6.75
C GLN A 33 -4.56 5.09 5.68
N SER A 34 -3.88 6.16 6.07
CA SER A 34 -3.28 7.05 5.08
C SER A 34 -2.31 6.24 4.20
N PRO A 35 -2.35 6.37 2.86
CA PRO A 35 -1.36 5.75 1.98
C PRO A 35 0.07 6.19 2.29
N THR A 36 0.23 7.36 2.92
CA THR A 36 1.50 7.90 3.43
C THR A 36 1.83 7.47 4.86
N TYR A 37 1.23 6.39 5.37
CA TYR A 37 1.66 5.79 6.62
C TYR A 37 3.08 5.25 6.44
N LYS A 38 4.07 6.11 6.69
CA LYS A 38 5.46 5.73 6.78
C LYS A 38 5.53 4.74 7.94
N ILE A 39 5.89 3.50 7.62
CA ILE A 39 6.40 2.59 8.65
C ILE A 39 7.57 3.35 9.28
N ASP A 40 7.54 3.50 10.59
CA ASP A 40 8.65 4.10 11.32
C ASP A 40 9.83 3.13 11.21
N ASP A 41 10.67 3.37 10.20
CA ASP A 41 11.86 2.57 9.89
C ASP A 41 12.93 2.62 10.99
N SER A 42 12.71 3.40 12.06
CA SER A 42 13.66 3.58 13.18
C SER A 42 14.02 2.28 13.91
N ASN A 43 13.23 1.21 13.76
CA ASN A 43 13.45 -0.07 14.45
C ASN A 43 13.58 -1.29 13.53
N LEU A 44 13.70 -1.10 12.21
CA LEU A 44 13.94 -2.23 11.31
C LEU A 44 15.45 -2.54 11.26
N ASN A 45 15.88 -3.60 11.94
CA ASN A 45 17.21 -4.20 11.73
C ASN A 45 17.25 -4.92 10.38
N ILE A 46 17.26 -4.15 9.29
CA ILE A 46 17.41 -4.66 7.92
C ILE A 46 18.89 -4.99 7.72
N ARG A 47 19.24 -6.28 7.83
CA ARG A 47 20.50 -6.81 7.32
C ARG A 47 20.51 -6.52 5.81
N ASN A 48 21.39 -5.60 5.36
CA ASN A 48 21.49 -4.98 4.02
C ASN A 48 20.85 -3.58 3.83
N ALA A 49 20.74 -2.75 4.88
CA ALA A 49 20.34 -1.34 4.76
C ALA A 49 21.21 -0.47 3.81
N ARG A 50 22.36 -0.96 3.34
CA ARG A 50 23.19 -0.29 2.31
C ARG A 50 22.64 -0.43 0.88
N ASN A 51 21.69 -1.33 0.63
CA ASN A 51 21.12 -1.56 -0.71
C ASN A 51 19.72 -0.95 -0.90
N VAL A 52 19.18 -0.23 0.08
CA VAL A 52 17.89 0.46 -0.06
C VAL A 52 18.05 1.83 -0.74
N SER A 53 19.29 2.32 -0.88
CA SER A 53 19.62 3.57 -1.60
C SER A 53 19.91 3.37 -3.09
N SER A 54 19.79 2.16 -3.64
CA SER A 54 20.19 1.86 -5.03
C SER A 54 19.06 1.93 -6.06
N TYR A 55 17.95 2.62 -5.77
CA TYR A 55 16.91 2.86 -6.79
C TYR A 55 17.21 4.05 -7.72
N TYR A 56 18.35 4.74 -7.55
CA TYR A 56 18.75 5.90 -8.37
C TYR A 56 20.26 6.02 -8.60
N GLU A 57 20.96 4.92 -8.88
CA GLU A 57 22.35 5.02 -9.35
C GLU A 57 22.61 4.03 -10.49
N GLY A 58 21.90 4.28 -11.59
CA GLY A 58 22.07 3.60 -12.88
C GLY A 58 21.81 4.59 -13.99
N GLU A 59 22.91 5.17 -14.49
CA GLU A 59 23.06 5.85 -15.79
C GLU A 59 22.32 7.18 -16.04
N GLY A 60 23.12 8.24 -16.21
CA GLY A 60 22.74 9.45 -16.91
C GLY A 60 22.39 10.63 -16.02
N LYS A 61 23.34 11.55 -15.85
CA LYS A 61 23.02 12.96 -15.57
C LYS A 61 22.22 13.50 -16.76
N MET A 62 20.92 13.28 -16.76
CA MET A 62 20.02 13.93 -17.68
C MET A 62 19.91 15.39 -17.21
N SER A 63 20.66 16.28 -17.86
CA SER A 63 20.37 17.71 -17.78
C SER A 63 18.89 17.89 -18.04
N ILE A 64 18.15 18.32 -17.03
CA ILE A 64 16.75 18.73 -17.16
C ILE A 64 16.77 19.92 -18.11
N SER A 65 16.54 19.64 -19.39
CA SER A 65 16.35 20.64 -20.41
C SER A 65 15.04 21.35 -20.11
N ASP A 66 14.97 22.66 -20.28
CA ASP A 66 13.72 23.45 -20.11
C ASP A 66 12.53 22.95 -20.96
N LYS A 67 12.75 21.96 -21.85
CA LYS A 67 11.71 21.19 -22.54
C LYS A 67 10.81 20.35 -21.63
N ASP A 68 11.22 20.07 -20.39
CA ASP A 68 10.40 19.28 -19.43
C ASP A 68 9.32 20.13 -18.72
N LYS A 69 9.26 21.44 -18.99
CA LYS A 69 8.20 22.35 -18.52
C LYS A 69 7.03 22.49 -19.50
N ILE A 70 6.88 21.56 -20.45
CA ILE A 70 5.69 21.51 -21.30
C ILE A 70 4.52 21.02 -20.44
N ILE A 71 3.42 21.80 -20.39
CA ILE A 71 2.18 21.37 -19.73
C ILE A 71 1.67 20.14 -20.47
N GLN A 72 1.88 18.97 -19.86
CA GLN A 72 1.44 17.68 -20.38
C GLN A 72 0.62 16.96 -19.32
N PHE A 73 -0.37 16.18 -19.75
CA PHE A 73 -1.16 15.37 -18.82
C PHE A 73 -0.27 14.32 -18.16
N GLN A 74 -0.21 14.36 -16.83
CA GLN A 74 0.47 13.33 -16.03
C GLN A 74 -0.58 12.38 -15.46
N LYS A 75 -0.29 11.08 -15.51
CA LYS A 75 -1.14 10.05 -14.90
C LYS A 75 -1.08 10.18 -13.38
N ILE A 76 -2.22 10.41 -12.75
CA ILE A 76 -2.35 10.40 -11.29
C ILE A 76 -2.85 9.01 -10.87
N ASN A 77 -2.09 8.33 -10.01
CA ASN A 77 -2.53 7.10 -9.37
C ASN A 77 -3.16 7.44 -8.02
N LEU A 78 -4.43 7.04 -7.84
CA LEU A 78 -5.11 7.15 -6.56
C LEU A 78 -5.05 5.79 -5.84
N GLN A 79 -4.81 5.81 -4.54
CA GLN A 79 -4.76 4.61 -3.70
C GLN A 79 -5.54 4.85 -2.41
N ALA A 80 -6.17 3.79 -1.88
CA ALA A 80 -6.86 3.81 -0.59
C ALA A 80 -6.50 2.53 0.17
N ALA A 81 -5.98 2.68 1.39
CA ALA A 81 -5.67 1.57 2.28
C ALA A 81 -6.68 1.54 3.43
N ILE A 82 -7.29 0.38 3.67
CA ILE A 82 -8.29 0.21 4.73
C ILE A 82 -7.94 -1.05 5.49
N TYR A 83 -7.90 -0.93 6.81
CA TYR A 83 -7.81 -2.06 7.70
C TYR A 83 -9.20 -2.38 8.26
N VAL A 84 -9.56 -3.66 8.21
CA VAL A 84 -10.78 -4.17 8.82
C VAL A 84 -10.45 -5.36 9.70
N LYS A 85 -11.02 -5.40 10.90
CA LYS A 85 -10.98 -6.57 11.79
C LYS A 85 -12.37 -7.19 11.84
N PHE A 86 -12.46 -8.48 11.55
CA PHE A 86 -13.69 -9.27 11.63
C PHE A 86 -13.63 -10.21 12.84
N GLU A 87 -14.79 -10.56 13.40
CA GLU A 87 -14.88 -11.72 14.28
C GLU A 87 -14.82 -13.01 13.44
N ILE A 88 -14.41 -14.09 14.08
CA ILE A 88 -14.50 -15.44 13.53
C ILE A 88 -15.76 -16.08 14.13
N LYS A 89 -16.53 -16.80 13.30
CA LYS A 89 -17.78 -17.44 13.69
C LYS A 89 -17.66 -18.96 13.62
#